data_AF-A0A0Q9K2E7-F1
#
_entry.id   AF-A0A0Q9K2E7-F1
#
_cell.length_a   1.000
_cell.length_b   1.000
_cell.length_c   1.000
_cell.angle_alpha   90.00
_cell.angle_beta   90.00
_cell.angle_gamma   90.00
#
_symmetry.space_group_name_H-M   'P 1'
#
loop_
_entity.id
_entity.type
_entity.pdbx_description
1 polymer ?
#
loop_
_entity_poly.entity_id
_entity_poly.type
_entity_poly.pdbx_seq_one_letter_code
_entity_poly.pdbx_strand_id
1 'polypeptide(L)'
;MSEREDLDTDLTSYSLDDEDQLQPGDSLMGDGTGQEDALDAGYSPPDSARGSYAHGVTAAEQQVNESIDERLKQEQPDPATDEEDPGRRGSDRVGGDDPDSIAAEDDWIGDSEVGDARAGRLVSPDEGSHEDRDDQAWGRDVGVDGGAASAEEAAVHIIGNDDNGDSA
;
A
#
# COMPACT_ATOMS: atom_id res chain seq x y z
N MET A 1 12.60 -56.52 40.03
CA MET A 1 11.32 -57.16 40.40
C MET A 1 10.31 -56.05 40.35
N SER A 2 9.37 -56.10 39.40
CA SER A 2 8.31 -55.10 39.20
C SER A 2 7.54 -54.87 40.49
N GLU A 3 7.40 -53.59 40.87
CA GLU A 3 6.32 -53.15 41.74
C GLU A 3 5.01 -53.44 41.01
N ARG A 4 4.12 -54.20 41.66
CA ARG A 4 2.80 -54.55 41.12
C ARG A 4 1.87 -53.39 41.42
N GLU A 5 1.34 -52.79 40.37
CA GLU A 5 0.18 -51.90 40.46
C GLU A 5 -1.06 -52.81 40.57
N ASP A 6 -1.55 -52.98 41.79
CA ASP A 6 -2.81 -53.65 42.06
C ASP A 6 -3.94 -52.67 41.67
N LEU A 7 -4.46 -52.80 40.45
CA LEU A 7 -5.67 -52.09 39.98
C LEU A 7 -6.89 -52.67 40.73
N ASP A 8 -7.08 -52.23 41.97
CA ASP A 8 -8.27 -52.56 42.75
C ASP A 8 -9.46 -51.77 42.18
N THR A 9 -10.42 -52.51 41.62
CA THR A 9 -11.57 -51.97 40.85
C THR A 9 -12.74 -51.57 41.75
N ASP A 10 -12.44 -51.19 42.99
CA ASP A 10 -13.43 -50.78 43.98
C ASP A 10 -13.84 -49.31 43.71
N LEU A 11 -15.14 -49.06 43.62
CA LEU A 11 -15.72 -47.77 43.16
C LEU A 11 -15.46 -46.59 44.14
N THR A 12 -14.75 -46.85 45.24
CA THR A 12 -14.33 -45.88 46.25
C THR A 12 -12.81 -45.74 46.37
N SER A 13 -12.04 -46.36 45.46
CA SER A 13 -10.61 -46.12 45.33
C SER A 13 -10.39 -44.74 44.70
N TYR A 14 -9.89 -43.80 45.50
CA TYR A 14 -9.43 -42.51 45.00
C TYR A 14 -8.00 -42.70 44.49
N SER A 15 -7.79 -42.44 43.20
CA SER A 15 -6.47 -42.31 42.58
C SER A 15 -5.65 -41.26 43.35
N LEU A 16 -4.50 -41.69 43.89
CA LEU A 16 -3.51 -40.81 44.54
C LEU A 16 -2.55 -40.17 43.52
N ASP A 17 -2.78 -40.47 42.25
CA ASP A 17 -1.99 -39.98 41.13
C ASP A 17 -2.65 -38.74 40.53
N ASP A 18 -1.84 -37.74 40.16
CA ASP A 18 -2.30 -36.43 39.68
C ASP A 18 -2.96 -36.51 38.28
N GLU A 19 -3.07 -37.71 37.72
CA GLU A 19 -3.52 -38.00 36.35
C GLU A 19 -5.05 -37.87 36.17
N ASP A 20 -5.84 -37.90 37.25
CA ASP A 20 -7.29 -37.64 37.21
C ASP A 20 -7.67 -36.16 37.49
N GLN A 21 -6.71 -35.30 37.85
CA GLN A 21 -6.97 -33.88 38.03
C GLN A 21 -6.77 -33.12 36.71
N LEU A 22 -7.84 -32.50 36.21
CA LEU A 22 -7.78 -31.64 35.04
C LEU A 22 -6.76 -30.52 35.27
N GLN A 23 -5.81 -30.41 34.35
CA GLN A 23 -4.79 -29.38 34.42
C GLN A 23 -5.44 -27.99 34.29
N PRO A 24 -4.80 -26.94 34.84
CA PRO A 24 -5.31 -25.58 34.76
C PRO A 24 -5.68 -25.19 33.31
N GLY A 25 -4.84 -25.55 32.33
CA GLY A 25 -5.10 -25.30 30.90
C GLY A 25 -6.35 -25.97 30.31
N ASP A 26 -6.86 -27.05 30.92
CA ASP A 26 -8.10 -27.73 30.49
C ASP A 26 -9.35 -27.22 31.22
N SER A 27 -9.18 -26.66 32.41
CA SER A 27 -10.25 -26.02 33.18
C SER A 27 -10.33 -24.50 32.98
N LEU A 28 -9.35 -23.91 32.27
CA LEU A 28 -9.10 -22.47 32.21
C LEU A 28 -8.88 -21.83 33.60
N MET A 29 -8.38 -22.64 34.54
CA MET A 29 -7.61 -22.19 35.70
C MET A 29 -6.11 -22.07 35.24
N GLY A 30 -5.15 -21.45 35.92
CA GLY A 30 -3.82 -20.92 35.40
C GLY A 30 -3.59 -19.43 34.97
N ASP A 31 -2.67 -18.60 35.57
CA ASP A 31 -2.58 -17.10 35.39
C ASP A 31 -2.15 -16.61 34.00
N GLY A 32 -1.88 -17.59 33.15
CA GLY A 32 -1.36 -17.43 31.82
C GLY A 32 0.14 -17.13 31.76
N THR A 33 0.83 -16.88 32.88
CA THR A 33 2.25 -16.48 32.94
C THR A 33 3.20 -17.42 33.71
N GLY A 34 2.73 -18.50 34.36
CA GLY A 34 3.62 -19.47 35.00
C GLY A 34 3.01 -20.85 35.36
N GLN A 35 3.60 -21.54 36.35
CA GLN A 35 3.00 -22.71 37.05
C GLN A 35 1.93 -22.29 38.09
N GLU A 36 1.40 -21.08 37.94
CA GLU A 36 0.53 -20.35 38.86
C GLU A 36 -0.91 -20.40 38.33
N ASP A 37 -1.91 -20.42 39.24
CA ASP A 37 -3.35 -20.59 38.96
C ASP A 37 -3.97 -19.35 38.26
N ALA A 38 -5.11 -19.44 37.56
CA ALA A 38 -5.69 -18.45 36.59
C ALA A 38 -6.22 -17.26 37.27
N LEU A 39 -6.53 -17.54 38.50
CA LEU A 39 -7.04 -16.64 39.46
C LEU A 39 -5.90 -15.78 40.00
N ASP A 40 -4.63 -16.21 39.88
CA ASP A 40 -3.45 -15.39 40.21
C ASP A 40 -3.08 -14.42 39.08
N ALA A 41 -3.74 -14.49 37.90
CA ALA A 41 -3.55 -13.54 36.81
C ALA A 41 -4.04 -12.17 37.19
N GLY A 42 -3.09 -11.27 37.37
CA GLY A 42 -3.38 -9.86 37.21
C GLY A 42 -3.85 -9.60 35.77
N TYR A 43 -5.10 -9.18 35.59
CA TYR A 43 -5.48 -8.51 34.35
C TYR A 43 -4.77 -7.17 34.29
N SER A 44 -3.79 -7.02 33.40
CA SER A 44 -3.15 -5.74 33.13
C SER A 44 -3.98 -5.00 32.09
N PRO A 45 -4.76 -3.96 32.46
CA PRO A 45 -5.46 -3.15 31.48
C PRO A 45 -4.44 -2.45 30.57
N PRO A 46 -4.83 -2.10 29.33
CA PRO A 46 -3.93 -1.39 28.45
C PRO A 46 -3.47 -0.07 29.09
N ASP A 47 -2.18 0.25 28.95
CA ASP A 47 -1.57 1.47 29.49
C ASP A 47 -2.20 2.77 28.95
N SER A 48 -3.04 2.68 27.92
CA SER A 48 -3.76 3.81 27.34
C SER A 48 -5.15 3.42 26.85
N ALA A 49 -6.05 4.40 26.86
CA ALA A 49 -7.39 4.28 26.30
C ALA A 49 -7.31 4.18 24.76
N ARG A 50 -7.28 2.96 24.25
CA ARG A 50 -7.24 2.69 22.80
C ARG A 50 -8.64 2.84 22.21
N GLY A 51 -8.78 3.70 21.21
CA GLY A 51 -10.00 3.85 20.42
C GLY A 51 -11.21 4.46 21.13
N SER A 52 -11.18 4.59 22.46
CA SER A 52 -12.30 5.17 23.25
C SER A 52 -12.48 6.67 23.02
N TYR A 53 -11.40 7.33 22.59
CA TYR A 53 -11.39 8.74 22.20
C TYR A 53 -11.38 8.92 20.66
N ALA A 54 -11.52 7.84 19.88
CA ALA A 54 -11.57 7.94 18.43
C ALA A 54 -12.95 8.41 17.96
N HIS A 55 -13.00 9.05 16.79
CA HIS A 55 -14.26 9.46 16.19
C HIS A 55 -15.16 8.24 15.88
N GLY A 56 -16.48 8.37 16.09
CA GLY A 56 -17.47 7.34 15.75
C GLY A 56 -17.87 6.42 16.91
N VAL A 57 -17.43 6.73 18.14
CA VAL A 57 -17.83 6.01 19.36
C VAL A 57 -19.19 6.46 19.90
N THR A 58 -19.63 7.68 19.57
CA THR A 58 -20.96 8.17 19.93
C THR A 58 -21.95 8.08 18.77
N ALA A 59 -23.24 7.94 19.10
CA ALA A 59 -24.31 7.88 18.09
C ALA A 59 -24.38 9.16 17.21
N ALA A 60 -23.98 10.31 17.75
CA ALA A 60 -23.93 11.57 17.01
C ALA A 60 -22.78 11.58 15.99
N GLU A 61 -21.60 11.11 16.38
CA GLU A 61 -20.44 10.97 15.49
C GLU A 61 -20.63 9.88 14.43
N GLN A 62 -21.48 8.88 14.64
CA GLN A 62 -21.78 7.92 13.57
C GLN A 62 -22.69 8.48 12.48
N GLN A 63 -23.44 9.54 12.78
CA GLN A 63 -24.31 10.21 11.80
C GLN A 63 -23.55 11.17 10.89
N VAL A 64 -22.40 11.65 11.35
CA VAL A 64 -21.57 12.66 10.67
C VAL A 64 -20.24 12.00 10.36
N ASN A 65 -19.72 12.14 9.14
CA ASN A 65 -18.39 11.62 8.86
C ASN A 65 -17.33 12.52 9.51
N GLU A 66 -16.19 11.92 9.84
CA GLU A 66 -15.02 12.64 10.33
C GLU A 66 -14.44 13.58 9.24
N SER A 67 -13.99 14.77 9.63
CA SER A 67 -13.29 15.68 8.73
C SER A 67 -11.82 15.28 8.52
N ILE A 68 -11.21 15.75 7.43
CA ILE A 68 -9.78 15.53 7.16
C ILE A 68 -8.89 16.10 8.29
N ASP A 69 -9.23 17.27 8.83
CA ASP A 69 -8.48 17.90 9.92
C ASP A 69 -8.53 17.09 11.23
N GLU A 70 -9.63 16.37 11.46
CA GLU A 70 -9.76 15.48 12.62
C GLU A 70 -8.93 14.21 12.44
N ARG A 71 -8.93 13.62 11.23
CA ARG A 71 -8.08 12.46 10.89
C ARG A 71 -6.60 12.78 11.06
N LEU A 72 -6.18 13.97 10.64
CA LEU A 72 -4.80 14.42 10.75
C LEU A 72 -4.32 14.53 12.21
N LYS A 73 -5.21 14.87 13.15
CA LYS A 73 -4.87 14.91 14.59
C LYS A 73 -4.70 13.54 15.22
N GLN A 74 -5.27 12.50 14.61
CA GLN A 74 -5.16 11.12 15.07
C GLN A 74 -3.97 10.39 14.46
N GLU A 75 -3.35 10.95 13.42
CA GLU A 75 -2.15 10.42 12.79
C GLU A 75 -1.02 10.32 13.81
N GLN A 76 -0.46 9.12 13.95
CA GLN A 76 0.79 8.92 14.67
C GLN A 76 1.90 8.81 13.63
N PRO A 77 3.07 9.43 13.88
CA PRO A 77 4.24 9.21 13.06
C PRO A 77 4.54 7.71 13.00
N ASP A 78 4.78 7.20 11.80
CA ASP A 78 5.14 5.81 11.64
C ASP A 78 6.42 5.49 12.45
N PRO A 79 6.41 4.44 13.29
CA PRO A 79 7.57 4.08 14.08
C PRO A 79 8.69 3.60 13.14
N ALA A 80 9.62 4.50 12.85
CA ALA A 80 10.85 4.29 12.09
C ALA A 80 10.67 3.74 10.65
N THR A 81 10.29 4.62 9.72
CA THR A 81 11.15 4.87 8.54
C THR A 81 12.20 5.96 8.82
N ASP A 82 12.29 6.43 10.07
CA ASP A 82 13.30 7.31 10.65
C ASP A 82 14.63 6.61 11.01
N GLU A 83 14.81 5.34 10.67
CA GLU A 83 16.16 4.90 10.37
C GLU A 83 16.47 5.46 8.99
N GLU A 84 17.19 6.58 9.00
CA GLU A 84 17.98 7.06 7.87
C GLU A 84 18.81 5.89 7.34
N ASP A 85 18.21 5.02 6.53
CA ASP A 85 18.92 4.06 5.74
C ASP A 85 19.78 4.90 4.79
N PRO A 86 21.10 4.94 4.96
CA PRO A 86 21.96 5.70 4.06
C PRO A 86 21.88 5.17 2.61
N GLY A 87 21.16 4.07 2.35
CA GLY A 87 20.73 3.64 1.01
C GLY A 87 19.47 4.32 0.45
N ARG A 88 18.52 4.79 1.30
CA ARG A 88 17.32 5.51 0.84
C ARG A 88 17.61 6.96 0.45
N ARG A 89 18.58 7.60 1.10
CA ARG A 89 19.15 8.88 0.65
C ARG A 89 20.29 8.63 -0.33
N GLY A 90 20.03 7.91 -1.41
CA GLY A 90 21.09 7.58 -2.35
C GLY A 90 20.67 6.81 -3.59
N SER A 91 19.57 6.06 -3.56
CA SER A 91 18.99 5.56 -4.80
C SER A 91 17.77 6.39 -5.12
N ASP A 92 17.99 7.44 -5.91
CA ASP A 92 16.96 8.17 -6.65
C ASP A 92 16.26 7.14 -7.53
N ARG A 93 15.36 6.33 -6.96
CA ARG A 93 14.69 5.23 -7.63
C ARG A 93 13.25 5.61 -7.83
N VAL A 94 12.80 5.48 -9.06
CA VAL A 94 11.40 5.70 -9.41
C VAL A 94 10.64 4.42 -9.07
N GLY A 95 9.58 4.56 -8.26
CA GLY A 95 8.82 3.43 -7.70
C GLY A 95 9.17 3.04 -6.25
N GLY A 96 10.09 3.74 -5.58
CA GLY A 96 10.32 3.53 -4.14
C GLY A 96 10.78 2.10 -3.78
N ASP A 97 10.00 1.38 -2.97
CA ASP A 97 10.31 0.04 -2.48
C ASP A 97 9.80 -1.10 -3.38
N ASP A 98 9.18 -0.77 -4.52
CA ASP A 98 8.68 -1.76 -5.45
C ASP A 98 9.82 -2.64 -6.02
N PRO A 99 9.61 -3.97 -6.17
CA PRO A 99 10.65 -4.90 -6.63
C PRO A 99 11.10 -4.65 -8.07
N ASP A 100 10.31 -3.92 -8.84
CA ASP A 100 10.58 -3.44 -10.19
C ASP A 100 11.02 -1.97 -10.24
N SER A 101 11.35 -1.36 -9.10
CA SER A 101 11.90 0.01 -9.07
C SER A 101 13.24 0.13 -9.79
N ILE A 102 13.35 1.14 -10.65
CA ILE A 102 14.53 1.45 -11.47
C ILE A 102 15.20 2.72 -10.96
N ALA A 103 16.47 2.92 -11.29
CA ALA A 103 17.13 4.20 -11.01
C ALA A 103 16.46 5.31 -11.84
N ALA A 104 16.35 6.52 -11.29
CA ALA A 104 15.75 7.68 -11.95
C ALA A 104 16.54 8.10 -13.19
N GLU A 105 17.84 7.81 -13.25
CA GLU A 105 18.65 7.97 -14.46
C GLU A 105 18.32 6.94 -15.56
N ASP A 106 17.80 5.78 -15.17
CA ASP A 106 17.34 4.72 -16.08
C ASP A 106 15.83 4.85 -16.37
N ASP A 107 15.15 5.81 -15.72
CA ASP A 107 13.76 6.07 -15.96
C ASP A 107 13.62 6.87 -17.25
N TRP A 108 12.83 6.34 -18.17
CA TRP A 108 12.53 6.97 -19.45
C TRP A 108 11.62 8.19 -19.29
N ILE A 109 11.25 8.56 -18.06
CA ILE A 109 10.50 9.78 -17.76
C ILE A 109 11.40 10.99 -18.02
N GLY A 110 11.10 11.73 -19.08
CA GLY A 110 11.82 12.94 -19.47
C GLY A 110 12.93 12.70 -20.48
N ASP A 111 12.96 11.53 -21.11
CA ASP A 111 13.74 11.36 -22.31
C ASP A 111 13.10 12.17 -23.46
N SER A 112 13.94 12.60 -24.39
CA SER A 112 13.55 13.43 -25.53
C SER A 112 12.65 12.73 -26.55
N GLU A 113 12.28 11.47 -26.34
CA GLU A 113 11.46 10.71 -27.28
C GLU A 113 9.97 11.00 -27.17
N VAL A 114 9.54 11.66 -26.09
CA VAL A 114 8.17 12.18 -25.97
C VAL A 114 8.20 13.70 -25.93
N GLY A 115 7.56 14.32 -26.92
CA GLY A 115 7.48 15.78 -26.98
C GLY A 115 6.52 16.38 -25.96
N ASP A 116 6.84 17.57 -25.44
CA ASP A 116 5.97 18.32 -24.52
C ASP A 116 4.70 18.88 -25.19
N ALA A 117 4.74 19.03 -26.51
CA ALA A 117 3.65 19.56 -27.30
C ALA A 117 2.89 18.43 -28.00
N ARG A 118 1.59 18.34 -27.73
CA ARG A 118 0.68 17.46 -28.46
C ARG A 118 0.59 17.86 -29.94
N ALA A 119 0.56 16.88 -30.84
CA ALA A 119 0.25 17.11 -32.26
C ALA A 119 -1.23 17.50 -32.46
N GLY A 120 -1.47 18.45 -33.35
CA GLY A 120 -2.82 18.85 -33.76
C GLY A 120 -3.30 18.16 -35.04
N ARG A 121 -4.39 18.68 -35.61
CA ARG A 121 -4.94 18.21 -36.88
C ARG A 121 -4.02 18.58 -38.03
N LEU A 122 -3.68 17.60 -38.87
CA LEU A 122 -2.92 17.83 -40.11
C LEU A 122 -3.86 18.10 -41.28
N VAL A 123 -3.59 19.17 -42.03
CA VAL A 123 -4.34 19.54 -43.24
C VAL A 123 -3.38 19.58 -44.42
N SER A 124 -3.74 18.87 -45.50
CA SER A 124 -3.00 18.89 -46.76
C SER A 124 -3.08 20.26 -47.44
N PRO A 125 -2.12 20.61 -48.33
CA PRO A 125 -2.11 21.91 -49.02
C PRO A 125 -3.37 22.20 -49.84
N ASP A 126 -3.99 21.15 -50.37
CA ASP A 126 -5.23 21.17 -51.15
C ASP A 126 -6.51 21.18 -50.28
N GLU A 127 -6.35 21.22 -48.95
CA GLU A 127 -7.43 21.25 -47.95
C GLU A 127 -8.37 20.03 -48.01
N GLY A 128 -7.95 18.94 -48.66
CA GLY A 128 -8.73 17.71 -48.84
C GLY A 128 -9.92 17.87 -49.78
N SER A 129 -10.02 18.99 -50.49
CA SER A 129 -11.18 19.33 -51.35
C SER A 129 -10.78 19.65 -52.79
N HIS A 130 -9.50 19.89 -53.07
CA HIS A 130 -9.01 20.21 -54.40
C HIS A 130 -8.27 19.03 -55.02
N GLU A 131 -7.91 19.16 -56.30
CA GLU A 131 -7.08 18.17 -56.98
C GLU A 131 -5.66 18.19 -56.40
N ASP A 132 -5.21 17.05 -55.89
CA ASP A 132 -3.85 16.86 -55.40
C ASP A 132 -2.85 16.94 -56.57
N ARG A 133 -1.88 17.85 -56.43
CA ARG A 133 -0.82 18.09 -57.42
C ARG A 133 0.55 17.78 -56.88
N ASP A 134 0.63 17.41 -55.61
CA ASP A 134 1.85 17.09 -54.91
C ASP A 134 2.05 15.58 -54.95
N ASP A 135 3.26 15.13 -55.23
CA ASP A 135 3.59 13.70 -55.25
C ASP A 135 4.01 13.17 -53.87
N GLN A 136 4.09 14.05 -52.86
CA GLN A 136 4.39 13.70 -51.47
C GLN A 136 3.20 13.94 -50.54
N ALA A 137 2.99 13.04 -49.58
CA ALA A 137 2.02 13.21 -48.52
C ALA A 137 2.61 14.02 -47.35
N TRP A 138 2.47 15.34 -47.40
CA TRP A 138 2.78 16.24 -46.30
C TRP A 138 1.55 17.07 -45.91
N GLY A 139 1.47 17.43 -44.64
CA GLY A 139 0.35 18.21 -44.10
C GLY A 139 0.84 19.21 -43.07
N ARG A 140 0.13 20.33 -42.93
CA ARG A 140 0.42 21.32 -41.92
C ARG A 140 -0.47 21.12 -40.70
N ASP A 141 0.15 21.10 -39.53
CA ASP A 141 -0.57 21.15 -38.25
C ASP A 141 -1.28 22.50 -38.11
N VAL A 142 -2.60 22.46 -37.92
CA VAL A 142 -3.46 23.63 -37.71
C VAL A 142 -4.00 23.73 -36.28
N GLY A 143 -3.43 22.96 -35.34
CA GLY A 143 -3.74 22.97 -33.92
C GLY A 143 -4.76 21.92 -33.50
N VAL A 144 -5.01 21.87 -32.19
CA VAL A 144 -5.94 20.91 -31.57
C VAL A 144 -7.39 21.32 -31.80
N ASP A 145 -8.25 20.34 -32.10
CA ASP A 145 -9.69 20.56 -32.25
C ASP A 145 -10.39 20.70 -30.89
N GLY A 146 -10.16 21.82 -30.20
CA GLY A 146 -11.05 22.44 -29.19
C GLY A 146 -11.68 21.56 -28.10
N GLY A 147 -11.17 20.35 -27.82
CA GLY A 147 -11.72 19.39 -26.88
C GLY A 147 -12.56 18.23 -27.47
N ALA A 148 -12.71 18.14 -28.80
CA ALA A 148 -13.39 17.03 -29.49
C ALA A 148 -12.42 15.95 -29.99
N ALA A 149 -11.13 16.09 -29.68
CA ALA A 149 -10.11 15.19 -30.17
C ALA A 149 -10.24 13.79 -29.58
N SER A 150 -10.01 12.77 -30.40
CA SER A 150 -10.11 11.37 -29.94
C SER A 150 -8.97 11.03 -28.96
N ALA A 151 -9.13 9.93 -28.22
CA ALA A 151 -8.07 9.43 -27.33
C ALA A 151 -6.77 9.11 -28.10
N GLU A 152 -6.90 8.59 -29.33
CA GLU A 152 -5.76 8.29 -30.20
C GLU A 152 -5.05 9.57 -30.65
N GLU A 153 -5.81 10.59 -31.02
CA GLU A 153 -5.28 11.90 -31.37
C GLU A 153 -4.62 12.59 -30.15
N ALA A 154 -5.06 12.27 -28.93
CA ALA A 154 -4.49 12.80 -27.69
C ALA A 154 -3.19 12.13 -27.26
N ALA A 155 -2.88 10.97 -27.83
CA ALA A 155 -1.67 10.23 -27.52
C ALA A 155 -0.45 10.71 -28.33
N VAL A 156 -0.65 11.44 -29.44
CA VAL A 156 0.44 11.81 -30.36
C VAL A 156 1.09 13.15 -29.95
N HIS A 157 2.42 13.15 -29.80
CA HIS A 157 3.22 14.29 -29.38
C HIS A 157 4.34 14.59 -30.41
N ILE A 158 4.75 15.85 -30.50
CA ILE A 158 5.77 16.34 -31.44
C ILE A 158 7.12 16.41 -30.72
N ILE A 159 8.07 15.58 -31.15
CA ILE A 159 9.46 15.63 -30.65
C ILE A 159 10.16 16.85 -31.25
N GLY A 160 10.73 17.71 -30.39
CA GLY A 160 11.48 18.87 -30.80
C GLY A 160 12.80 18.50 -31.48
N ASN A 161 13.23 19.29 -32.46
CA ASN A 161 14.55 19.11 -33.08
C ASN A 161 15.71 19.45 -32.13
N ASP A 162 15.45 20.29 -31.13
CA ASP A 162 16.43 20.67 -30.10
C ASP A 162 16.62 19.58 -29.03
N ASP A 163 15.69 18.62 -28.95
CA ASP A 163 15.73 17.53 -27.97
C ASP A 163 16.57 16.34 -28.43
N ASN A 164 16.95 16.29 -29.72
CA ASN A 164 17.93 15.32 -30.22
C ASN A 164 19.33 15.77 -29.77
N GLY A 165 19.82 15.24 -28.64
CA GLY A 165 21.07 15.59 -27.97
C GLY A 165 22.37 15.41 -28.76
N ASP A 166 22.51 16.05 -29.92
CA ASP A 166 23.78 16.24 -30.63
C ASP A 166 24.28 17.68 -30.35
N SER A 167 24.87 17.86 -29.16
CA SER A 167 25.70 19.03 -28.87
C SER A 167 27.06 18.82 -29.55
N ALA A 168 27.33 19.63 -30.58
CA ALA A 168 28.62 19.70 -31.28
C ALA A 168 29.80 20.08 -30.37
#